data_AF-A0A6V7HJN2-F1
#
_entry.id   AF-A0A6V7HJN2-F1
#
_cell.length_a   1.000
_cell.length_b   1.000
_cell.length_c   1.000
_cell.angle_alpha   90.00
_cell.angle_beta   90.00
_cell.angle_gamma   90.00
#
_symmetry.space_group_name_H-M   'P 1'
#
loop_
_entity.id
_entity.type
_entity.pdbx_description
1 polymer ?
#
loop_
_entity_poly.entity_id
_entity_poly.type
_entity_poly.pdbx_seq_one_letter_code
_entity_poly.pdbx_strand_id
1 'polypeptide(L)'
;MFRFTEEIACDKTKCPGPLRYYEELNCTPIYAAGDKCCPVAFDCSHLDNLSRDKCYVNGHEYNVGELLKPEESNRCDVACRCMSFENT
;
A
#
# COMPACT_ATOMS: atom_id res chain seq x y z
N MET A 1 -18.88 -38.22 -4.66
CA MET A 1 -18.24 -37.62 -3.47
C MET A 1 -17.36 -36.49 -3.96
N PHE A 2 -17.88 -35.25 -3.98
CA PHE A 2 -17.10 -34.06 -4.31
C PHE A 2 -16.97 -33.24 -3.03
N ARG A 3 -15.74 -33.14 -2.51
CA ARG A 3 -15.42 -32.27 -1.37
C ARG A 3 -15.27 -30.85 -1.91
N PHE A 4 -16.30 -30.03 -1.73
CA PHE A 4 -16.17 -28.58 -1.81
C PHE A 4 -15.60 -28.12 -0.46
N THR A 5 -14.30 -27.86 -0.40
CA THR A 5 -13.81 -26.88 0.57
C THR A 5 -14.10 -25.54 -0.06
N GLU A 6 -15.27 -24.96 0.25
CA GLU A 6 -15.50 -23.54 0.00
C GLU A 6 -14.43 -22.78 0.77
N GLU A 7 -13.41 -22.29 0.08
CA GLU A 7 -12.74 -21.09 0.54
C GLU A 7 -13.83 -20.01 0.55
N ILE A 8 -14.30 -19.65 1.74
CA ILE A 8 -15.15 -18.48 1.93
C ILE A 8 -14.42 -17.33 1.24
N ALA A 9 -15.00 -16.78 0.17
CA ALA A 9 -14.40 -15.66 -0.53
C ALA A 9 -14.17 -14.54 0.49
N CYS A 10 -12.90 -14.23 0.77
CA CYS A 10 -12.55 -13.21 1.74
C CYS A 10 -12.98 -11.84 1.21
N ASP A 11 -13.94 -11.22 1.89
CA ASP A 11 -14.39 -9.86 1.61
C ASP A 11 -13.58 -8.87 2.46
N LYS A 12 -12.44 -8.43 1.93
CA LYS A 12 -11.56 -7.45 2.57
C LYS A 12 -12.24 -6.12 2.91
N THR A 13 -13.38 -5.78 2.28
CA THR A 13 -14.11 -4.52 2.58
C THR A 13 -14.70 -4.50 3.98
N LYS A 14 -14.82 -5.67 4.63
CA LYS A 14 -15.31 -5.83 6.01
C LYS A 14 -14.20 -5.76 7.06
N CYS A 15 -12.95 -5.79 6.64
CA CYS A 15 -11.83 -5.74 7.56
C CYS A 15 -11.66 -4.34 8.16
N PRO A 16 -11.15 -4.25 9.40
CA PRO A 16 -10.94 -2.97 10.05
C PRO A 16 -9.78 -2.20 9.43
N GLY A 17 -9.92 -0.87 9.43
CA GLY A 17 -8.82 0.06 9.16
C GLY A 17 -8.63 0.43 7.68
N PRO A 18 -7.73 1.39 7.42
CA PRO A 18 -7.44 1.86 6.07
C PRO A 18 -6.54 0.83 5.36
N LEU A 19 -7.06 -0.36 5.03
CA LEU A 19 -6.27 -1.42 4.39
C LEU A 19 -5.51 -0.92 3.16
N ARG A 20 -6.19 -0.12 2.32
CA ARG A 20 -5.59 0.47 1.13
C ARG A 20 -4.34 1.30 1.40
N TYR A 21 -4.30 2.04 2.51
CA TYR A 21 -3.14 2.86 2.87
C TYR A 21 -1.89 2.01 3.07
N TYR A 22 -2.00 0.91 3.82
CA TYR A 22 -0.88 0.01 4.06
C TYR A 22 -0.49 -0.79 2.81
N GLU A 23 -1.48 -1.18 1.99
CA GLU A 23 -1.23 -1.84 0.70
C GLU A 23 -0.51 -0.91 -0.28
N GLU A 24 -0.88 0.37 -0.36
CA GLU A 24 -0.24 1.37 -1.23
C GLU A 24 1.20 1.73 -0.79
N LEU A 25 1.53 1.55 0.49
CA LEU A 25 2.89 1.66 1.03
C LEU A 25 3.71 0.36 0.92
N ASN A 26 3.16 -0.69 0.32
CA ASN A 26 3.73 -2.03 0.26
C ASN A 26 4.09 -2.61 1.64
N CYS A 27 3.32 -2.29 2.68
CA CYS A 27 3.49 -2.94 3.99
C CYS A 27 3.00 -4.39 3.94
N THR A 28 3.68 -5.27 4.68
CA THR A 28 3.37 -6.71 4.70
C THR A 28 2.26 -7.00 5.71
N PRO A 29 1.11 -7.58 5.32
CA PRO A 29 0.04 -7.89 6.25
C PRO A 29 0.41 -9.03 7.20
N ILE A 30 0.06 -8.87 8.47
CA ILE A 30 0.23 -9.88 9.53
C ILE A 30 -1.16 -10.37 9.94
N TYR A 31 -1.37 -11.68 9.91
CA TYR A 31 -2.65 -12.32 10.25
C TYR A 31 -2.55 -13.07 11.58
N ALA A 32 -3.69 -13.16 12.28
CA ALA A 32 -3.82 -14.06 13.42
C ALA A 32 -3.79 -15.54 12.97
N ALA A 33 -3.38 -16.44 13.85
CA ALA A 33 -3.35 -17.86 13.54
C ALA A 33 -4.75 -18.38 13.14
N GLY A 34 -4.86 -18.92 11.92
CA GLY A 34 -6.12 -19.46 11.38
C GLY A 34 -7.00 -18.42 10.66
N ASP A 35 -6.71 -17.12 10.77
CA ASP A 35 -7.31 -16.09 9.93
C ASP A 35 -6.42 -15.85 8.70
N LYS A 36 -7.03 -15.74 7.53
CA LYS A 36 -6.36 -15.40 6.28
C LYS A 36 -7.02 -14.24 5.56
N CYS A 37 -8.05 -13.64 6.16
CA CYS A 37 -8.87 -12.64 5.53
C CYS A 37 -8.52 -11.23 6.00
N CYS A 38 -8.57 -10.98 7.31
CA CYS A 38 -8.31 -9.66 7.85
C CYS A 38 -6.96 -9.61 8.57
N PRO A 39 -6.03 -8.75 8.13
CA PRO A 39 -4.79 -8.56 8.86
C PRO A 39 -5.08 -7.91 10.22
N VAL A 40 -4.36 -8.35 11.24
CA VAL A 40 -4.39 -7.76 12.59
C VAL A 40 -3.32 -6.67 12.77
N ALA A 41 -2.31 -6.67 11.91
CA ALA A 41 -1.25 -5.66 11.87
C ALA A 41 -0.61 -5.62 10.47
N PHE A 42 0.24 -4.61 10.25
CA PHE A 42 1.05 -4.47 9.04
C PHE A 42 2.50 -4.18 9.43
N ASP A 43 3.43 -4.92 8.85
CA ASP A 43 4.86 -4.65 8.94
C ASP A 43 5.26 -3.66 7.85
N CYS A 44 5.71 -2.48 8.28
CA CYS A 44 6.18 -1.40 7.41
C CYS A 44 7.68 -1.10 7.65
N SER A 45 8.44 -1.99 8.30
CA SER A 45 9.85 -1.72 8.65
C SER A 45 10.75 -1.51 7.43
N HIS A 46 10.31 -1.92 6.23
CA HIS A 46 11.05 -1.64 4.99
C HIS A 46 11.13 -0.14 4.70
N LEU A 47 10.17 0.65 5.17
CA LEU A 47 10.13 2.10 4.99
C LEU A 47 11.30 2.80 5.71
N ASP A 48 11.84 2.20 6.78
CA ASP A 48 12.95 2.78 7.55
C ASP A 48 14.25 2.90 6.72
N ASN A 49 14.37 2.13 5.64
CA ASN A 49 15.51 2.14 4.74
C ASN A 49 15.33 3.08 3.53
N LEU A 50 14.15 3.70 3.39
CA LEU A 50 13.87 4.61 2.29
C LEU A 50 14.46 5.99 2.54
N SER A 51 14.90 6.64 1.47
CA SER A 51 15.49 7.97 1.59
C SER A 51 14.42 9.01 1.89
N ARG A 52 14.71 9.92 2.82
CA ARG A 52 13.77 10.98 3.23
C ARG A 52 13.66 12.13 2.23
N ASP A 53 14.57 12.20 1.26
CA ASP A 53 14.60 13.20 0.18
C ASP A 53 14.00 12.68 -1.12
N LYS A 54 13.23 11.59 -1.05
CA LYS A 54 12.56 10.93 -2.18
C LYS A 54 11.10 10.67 -1.85
N CYS A 55 10.29 10.52 -2.90
CA CYS A 55 8.93 10.03 -2.79
C CYS A 55 8.82 8.63 -3.37
N TYR A 56 7.92 7.83 -2.81
CA TYR A 56 7.70 6.44 -3.21
C TYR A 56 6.21 6.21 -3.45
N VAL A 57 5.84 5.78 -4.64
CA VAL A 57 4.45 5.44 -5.01
C VAL A 57 4.47 4.34 -6.06
N ASN A 58 3.52 3.39 -5.99
CA ASN A 58 3.39 2.26 -6.91
C ASN A 58 4.68 1.41 -7.10
N GLY A 59 5.55 1.38 -6.09
CA GLY A 59 6.83 0.68 -6.14
C GLY A 59 7.96 1.42 -6.88
N HIS A 60 7.74 2.67 -7.28
CA HIS A 60 8.76 3.51 -7.89
C HIS A 60 9.24 4.63 -6.97
N GLU A 61 10.51 4.98 -7.13
CA GLU A 61 11.15 6.13 -6.50
C GLU A 61 11.08 7.36 -7.42
N TYR A 62 10.83 8.52 -6.83
CA TYR A 62 10.78 9.81 -7.51
C TYR A 62 11.66 10.84 -6.78
N ASN A 63 12.36 11.65 -7.55
CA ASN A 63 13.12 12.78 -7.04
C ASN A 63 12.19 13.95 -6.68
N VAL A 64 12.60 14.81 -5.74
CA VAL A 64 11.88 16.06 -5.47
C VAL A 64 11.72 16.87 -6.75
N GLY A 65 10.49 17.31 -7.02
CA GLY A 65 10.10 18.03 -8.22
C GLY A 65 9.62 17.14 -9.38
N GLU A 66 9.87 15.83 -9.33
CA GLU A 66 9.46 14.88 -10.37
C GLU A 66 7.94 14.65 -10.34
N LEU A 67 7.33 14.53 -11.53
CA LEU A 67 5.92 14.22 -11.69
C LEU A 67 5.69 12.71 -11.69
N LEU A 68 4.51 12.27 -11.28
CA LEU A 68 4.08 10.89 -11.46
C LEU A 68 4.15 10.51 -12.94
N LYS A 69 4.67 9.31 -13.24
CA LYS A 69 4.80 8.90 -14.64
C LYS A 69 3.40 8.73 -15.27
N PRO A 70 3.18 9.13 -16.52
CA PRO A 70 1.87 9.06 -17.16
C PRO A 70 1.26 7.65 -17.20
N GLU A 71 2.09 6.62 -17.30
CA GLU A 71 1.68 5.22 -17.30
C GLU A 71 1.16 4.73 -15.93
N GLU A 72 1.47 5.46 -14.87
CA GLU A 72 1.06 5.16 -13.49
C GLU A 72 -0.05 6.10 -13.01
N SER A 73 -0.31 7.15 -13.78
CA SER A 73 -1.28 8.17 -13.44
C SER A 73 -2.69 7.78 -13.89
N ASN A 74 -3.66 8.08 -13.04
CA ASN A 74 -5.07 8.09 -13.33
C ASN A 74 -5.63 9.53 -13.29
N ARG A 75 -6.94 9.65 -13.51
CA ARG A 75 -7.61 10.97 -13.59
C ARG A 75 -7.51 11.79 -12.29
N CYS A 76 -7.20 11.15 -11.16
CA CYS A 76 -7.16 11.78 -9.86
C CYS A 76 -5.75 12.26 -9.45
N ASP A 77 -4.69 11.83 -10.14
CA ASP A 77 -3.29 12.08 -9.73
C ASP A 77 -2.39 12.61 -10.87
N VAL A 78 -2.99 13.08 -11.97
CA VAL A 78 -2.27 13.61 -13.17
C VAL A 78 -1.27 14.73 -12.88
N ALA A 79 -1.47 15.46 -11.79
CA ALA A 79 -0.59 16.56 -11.37
C ALA A 79 0.21 16.23 -10.09
N CYS A 80 0.22 14.97 -9.66
CA CYS A 80 1.02 14.55 -8.51
C CYS A 80 2.50 14.79 -8.79
N ARG A 81 3.15 15.44 -7.82
CA ARG A 81 4.56 15.80 -7.85
C ARG A 81 5.19 15.42 -6.52
N CYS A 82 6.39 14.87 -6.56
CA CYS A 82 7.18 14.67 -5.36
C CYS A 82 7.61 16.02 -4.77
N MET A 83 7.28 16.26 -3.51
CA MET A 83 7.59 17.49 -2.79
C MET A 83 8.40 17.15 -1.55
N SER A 84 9.44 17.93 -1.25
CA SER A 84 10.06 17.89 0.07
C SER A 84 9.10 18.51 1.10
N PHE A 85 9.02 17.90 2.28
CA PHE A 85 8.32 18.51 3.40
C PHE A 85 9.28 19.52 4.06
N GLU A 86 9.42 20.71 3.50
CA GLU A 86 10.09 21.79 4.23
C GLU A 86 9.13 22.35 5.28
N ASN A 87 9.48 22.16 6.56
CA ASN A 87 8.82 22.84 7.68
C ASN A 87 9.07 24.35 7.54
N THR A 88 8.16 25.05 6.89
CA THR A 88 8.10 26.52 6.92
C THR A 88 7.34 27.01 8.14
#